data_AF-A0A1B7MEQ7-F1
#
_entry.id   AF-A0A1B7MEQ7-F1
#
_cell.length_a   1.000
_cell.length_b   1.000
_cell.length_c   1.000
_cell.angle_alpha   90.00
_cell.angle_beta   90.00
_cell.angle_gamma   90.00
#
_symmetry.space_group_name_H-M   'P 1'
#
loop_
_entity.id
_entity.type
_entity.pdbx_description
1 polymer ?
#
loop_
_entity_poly.entity_id
_entity_poly.type
_entity_poly.pdbx_seq_one_letter_code
_entity_poly.pdbx_strand_id
1 'polypeptide(L)' 'NVPQKVNELPHGAALSCKKISIWGNQTDEKGKPLHEDVKLWMCDPVECIKDLIGNPLFKDHMVYAPA' A
#
# COMPACT_ATOMS: atom_id res chain seq x y z
N ASN A 1 6.90 17.62 -3.72
CA ASN A 1 6.19 17.02 -4.86
C ASN A 1 5.71 15.62 -4.54
N VAL A 2 4.40 15.41 -4.60
CA VAL A 2 3.70 14.14 -4.44
C VAL A 2 3.36 13.69 -5.87
N PRO A 3 3.65 12.43 -6.30
CA PRO A 3 3.31 12.00 -7.65
C PRO A 3 1.79 12.07 -7.86
N GLN A 4 1.36 12.99 -8.74
CA GLN A 4 -0.02 13.37 -9.02
C GLN A 4 -0.90 12.18 -9.44
N LYS A 5 -0.32 11.19 -10.11
CA LYS A 5 -1.02 10.02 -10.67
C LYS A 5 -1.76 9.14 -9.67
N VAL A 6 -1.36 9.12 -8.40
CA VAL A 6 -1.97 8.24 -7.40
C VAL A 6 -3.34 8.79 -6.93
N ASN A 7 -3.55 10.10 -7.01
CA ASN A 7 -4.81 10.75 -6.61
C ASN A 7 -5.86 10.82 -7.74
N GLU A 8 -5.51 10.41 -8.97
CA GLU A 8 -6.36 10.59 -10.15
C GLU A 8 -7.27 9.38 -10.44
N LEU A 9 -7.20 8.30 -9.65
CA LEU A 9 -8.11 7.18 -9.83
C LEU A 9 -9.50 7.57 -9.31
N PRO A 10 -10.51 7.72 -10.20
CA PRO A 10 -11.82 8.27 -9.84
C PRO A 10 -12.70 7.29 -9.05
N HIS A 11 -12.27 6.02 -8.95
CA HIS A 11 -13.03 4.93 -8.35
C HIS A 11 -12.07 4.06 -7.51
N GLY A 12 -12.29 4.03 -6.20
CA GLY A 12 -11.54 3.17 -5.27
C GLY A 12 -11.47 3.73 -3.84
N ALA A 13 -11.09 2.88 -2.89
CA ALA A 13 -10.80 3.26 -1.51
C ALA A 13 -9.81 4.44 -1.41
N ALA A 14 -10.10 5.36 -0.48
CA ALA A 14 -9.28 6.56 -0.29
C ALA A 14 -7.82 6.20 0.05
N LEU A 15 -6.88 6.82 -0.66
CA LEU A 15 -5.45 6.66 -0.41
C LEU A 15 -4.95 7.71 0.58
N SER A 16 -4.22 7.25 1.58
CA SER A 16 -3.49 8.06 2.54
C SER A 16 -1.99 7.95 2.28
N CYS A 17 -1.24 9.04 2.47
CA CYS A 17 0.21 9.07 2.33
C CYS A 17 0.84 9.43 3.69
N LYS A 18 1.73 8.57 4.20
CA LYS A 18 2.50 8.80 5.42
C LYS A 18 4.00 8.79 5.11
N LYS A 19 4.77 9.64 5.78
CA LYS A 19 6.24 9.52 5.79
C LYS A 19 6.63 8.54 6.89
N ILE A 20 7.48 7.58 6.57
CA ILE A 20 8.00 6.59 7.53
C ILE A 20 9.50 6.43 7.34
N SER A 21 10.19 6.05 8.42
CA SER A 21 11.60 5.64 8.37
C SER A 21 11.67 4.12 8.40
N ILE A 22 12.40 3.51 7.47
CA ILE A 22 12.59 2.06 7.37
C ILE A 22 14.04 1.76 7.71
N TRP A 23 14.26 0.87 8.69
CA TRP A 23 15.59 0.38 9.02
C TRP A 23 15.92 -0.89 8.23
N GLY A 24 17.04 -0.87 7.53
CA GLY A 24 17.57 -2.02 6.82
C GLY A 24 18.45 -2.90 7.71
N ASN A 25 18.98 -3.96 7.12
CA ASN A 25 19.97 -4.85 7.74
C ASN A 25 21.42 -4.45 7.46
N GLN A 26 21.66 -3.44 6.61
CA GLN A 26 22.99 -2.90 6.35
C GLN A 26 23.38 -1.90 7.44
N THR A 27 24.67 -1.84 7.76
CA THR A 27 25.22 -0.92 8.77
C THR A 27 26.24 0.03 8.16
N ASP A 28 26.36 1.23 8.73
CA ASP A 28 27.43 2.16 8.40
C ASP A 28 28.80 1.71 8.95
N GLU A 29 29.84 2.51 8.69
CA GLU A 29 31.20 2.27 9.18
C GLU A 29 31.33 2.23 10.71
N LYS A 30 30.32 2.72 11.43
CA LYS A 30 30.24 2.72 12.90
C LYS A 30 29.33 1.61 13.44
N GLY A 31 28.88 0.69 12.58
CA GLY A 31 27.99 -0.41 12.93
C GLY A 31 26.55 0.01 13.20
N LYS A 32 26.13 1.21 12.83
CA LYS A 32 24.74 1.67 13.02
C LYS A 32 23.87 1.25 11.84
N PRO A 33 22.66 0.71 12.07
CA PRO A 33 21.74 0.37 11.00
C PRO A 33 21.43 1.58 10.11
N LEU A 34 21.58 1.39 8.80
CA LEU A 34 21.15 2.36 7.81
C LEU A 34 19.62 2.41 7.78
N HIS A 35 19.08 3.60 7.51
CA HIS A 35 17.64 3.80 7.34
C HIS A 35 17.35 4.68 6.14
N GLU A 36 16.13 4.57 5.64
CA GLU A 36 15.61 5.40 4.55
C GLU A 36 14.25 5.98 4.93
N ASP A 37 14.07 7.28 4.65
CA ASP A 37 12.78 7.94 4.79
C ASP A 37 11.99 7.84 3.48
N VAL A 38 10.87 7.12 3.52
CA VAL A 38 10.02 6.87 2.36
C VAL A 38 8.59 7.39 2.57
N LYS A 39 7.86 7.53 1.46
CA LYS A 39 6.41 7.78 1.47
C LYS A 39 5.67 6.45 1.31
N LEU A 40 4.95 6.06 2.36
CA LEU A 40 4.06 4.92 2.32
C LEU A 40 2.65 5.37 1.93
N TRP A 41 2.13 4.78 0.86
CA TRP A 41 0.76 4.96 0.39
C TRP A 41 -0.10 3.78 0.84
N MET A 42 -1.26 4.04 1.44
CA MET A 42 -2.13 3.00 1.99
C MET A 42 -3.59 3.36 1.77
N CYS A 43 -4.42 2.35 1.48
CA CYS A 43 -5.88 2.43 1.60
C CYS A 43 -6.37 1.71 2.86
N ASP A 44 -7.60 1.97 3.28
CA ASP A 44 -8.30 1.07 4.20
C ASP A 44 -8.45 -0.30 3.51
N PRO A 45 -7.86 -1.38 4.06
CA PRO A 45 -7.90 -2.70 3.44
C PRO A 45 -9.33 -3.23 3.32
N VAL A 46 -10.24 -2.88 4.22
CA VAL A 46 -11.64 -3.32 4.15
C VAL A 46 -12.34 -2.69 2.96
N GLU A 47 -12.18 -1.38 2.76
CA GLU A 47 -12.75 -0.67 1.61
C GLU A 47 -12.13 -1.14 0.29
N CYS A 48 -10.80 -1.31 0.27
CA CYS A 48 -10.09 -1.83 -0.89
C CYS A 48 -10.60 -3.23 -1.30
N ILE A 49 -10.84 -4.13 -0.33
CA ILE A 49 -11.38 -5.47 -0.61
C ILE A 49 -12.86 -5.41 -1.01
N LYS A 50 -13.68 -4.56 -0.39
CA LYS A 50 -15.10 -4.38 -0.79
C LYS A 50 -15.21 -3.97 -2.27
N ASP A 51 -14.39 -3.03 -2.71
CA ASP A 51 -14.35 -2.60 -4.12
C ASP A 51 -13.98 -3.74 -5.07
N LEU A 52 -12.99 -4.56 -4.69
CA LEU A 52 -12.57 -5.71 -5.48
C LEU A 52 -13.67 -6.78 -5.58
N ILE A 53 -14.34 -7.09 -4.46
CA ILE A 53 -15.44 -8.06 -4.41
C ILE A 53 -16.64 -7.56 -5.23
N GLY A 54 -16.93 -6.25 -5.18
CA GLY A 54 -18.03 -5.64 -5.91
C GLY A 54 -17.78 -5.50 -7.41
N ASN A 55 -16.53 -5.62 -7.88
CA ASN A 55 -16.18 -5.43 -9.27
C ASN A 55 -16.47 -6.70 -10.11
N PRO A 56 -17.37 -6.63 -11.11
CA PRO A 56 -17.75 -7.78 -11.93
C PRO A 56 -16.59 -8.47 -12.66
N LEU A 57 -15.48 -7.77 -12.92
CA LEU A 57 -14.28 -8.35 -13.55
C LEU A 57 -13.66 -9.47 -12.73
N PHE A 58 -13.86 -9.47 -11.40
CA PHE A 58 -13.29 -10.48 -10.51
C PHE A 58 -14.29 -11.56 -10.11
N LYS A 59 -15.51 -11.54 -10.64
CA LYS A 59 -16.59 -12.47 -10.25
C LYS A 59 -16.16 -13.94 -10.30
N ASP A 60 -15.50 -14.35 -11.38
CA ASP A 60 -15.07 -15.75 -11.58
C ASP A 60 -13.77 -16.09 -10.83
N HIS A 61 -13.11 -15.09 -10.24
CA HIS A 61 -11.89 -15.22 -9.45
C HIS A 61 -12.14 -15.21 -7.94
N MET A 62 -13.39 -15.04 -7.50
CA MET A 62 -13.77 -15.06 -6.09
C MET A 62 -13.78 -16.49 -5.55
N VAL A 63 -12.70 -16.88 -4.86
CA VAL A 63 -12.55 -18.18 -4.21
C VAL A 63 -12.34 -17.98 -2.71
N TYR A 64 -13.10 -18.73 -1.90
CA TYR A 64 -12.86 -18.83 -0.46
C TYR A 64 -12.21 -20.17 -0.15
N ALA A 65 -11.01 -20.14 0.45
CA ALA A 65 -10.31 -21.33 0.93
C ALA A 65 -10.29 -21.29 2.47
N PRO A 66 -11.27 -21.92 3.15
CA PRO A 66 -11.21 -22.08 4.60
C PRO A 66 -10.04 -23.00 4.99
N ALA A 67 -9.45 -22.72 6.15
CA ALA A 67 -8.43 -23.56 6.79
C ALA A 67 -9.05 -24.78 7.49
#